data_AF-A0A969Q6T4-F1
#
_entry.id   AF-A0A969Q6T4-F1
#
_cell.length_a   1.000
_cell.length_b   1.000
_cell.length_c   1.000
_cell.angle_alpha   90.00
_cell.angle_beta   90.00
_cell.angle_gamma   90.00
#
_symmetry.space_group_name_H-M   'P 1'
#
loop_
_entity.id
_entity.type
_entity.pdbx_description
1 polymer ?
#
loop_
_entity_poly.entity_id
_entity_poly.type
_entity_poly.pdbx_seq_one_letter_code
_entity_poly.pdbx_strand_id
1 'polypeptide(L)'
;MLTRQGQTQAAAESFTKAIEQANIILSLTDGLYRVIYARALSHAGLSLLHQYDLLDTQADYEHAMAVCSAAGVVQANRDLLHALMQSDEGGSLAPLLDLLQV
;
A
#
# COMPACT_ATOMS: atom_id res chain seq x y z
N MET A 1 2.96 -0.36 15.16
CA MET A 1 3.47 0.09 13.86
C MET A 1 4.63 1.05 14.11
N LEU A 2 5.73 0.96 13.35
CA LEU A 2 6.94 1.78 13.57
C LEU A 2 6.63 3.29 13.50
N THR A 3 5.73 3.68 12.59
CA THR A 3 5.18 5.05 12.48
C THR A 3 4.57 5.54 13.80
N ARG A 4 3.74 4.73 14.46
CA ARG A 4 3.14 5.04 15.77
C ARG A 4 4.14 5.14 16.93
N GLN A 5 5.37 4.66 16.73
CA GLN A 5 6.46 4.75 17.70
C GLN A 5 7.40 5.93 17.39
N GLY A 6 7.06 6.80 16.43
CA GLY A 6 7.91 7.89 15.97
C GLY A 6 9.11 7.41 15.13
N GLN A 7 9.17 6.14 14.76
CA GLN A 7 10.27 5.54 14.01
C GLN A 7 10.02 5.64 12.49
N THR A 8 9.78 6.87 12.01
CA THR A 8 9.44 7.19 10.61
C THR A 8 10.46 6.63 9.63
N GLN A 9 11.75 6.75 9.92
CA GLN A 9 12.80 6.29 9.02
C GLN A 9 12.87 4.75 8.93
N ALA A 10 12.74 4.06 10.06
CA ALA A 10 12.69 2.59 10.07
C ALA A 10 11.42 2.06 9.35
N ALA A 11 10.30 2.79 9.46
CA ALA A 11 9.09 2.48 8.72
C ALA A 11 9.30 2.63 7.20
N ALA A 12 9.86 3.76 6.77
CA ALA A 12 10.21 4.01 5.38
C ALA A 12 11.12 2.92 4.80
N GLU A 13 12.21 2.59 5.49
CA GLU A 13 13.13 1.52 5.07
C GLU A 13 12.41 0.17 4.92
N SER A 14 11.46 -0.13 5.82
CA SER A 14 10.69 -1.37 5.76
C SER A 14 9.77 -1.41 4.54
N PHE A 15 9.11 -0.28 4.21
CA PHE A 15 8.27 -0.17 3.01
C PHE A 15 9.10 -0.23 1.74
N THR A 16 10.22 0.47 1.68
CA THR A 16 11.13 0.42 0.53
C THR A 16 11.62 -1.00 0.25
N LYS A 17 12.05 -1.73 1.29
CA LYS A 17 12.45 -3.14 1.16
C LYS A 17 11.30 -4.03 0.67
N ALA A 18 10.07 -3.78 1.13
CA ALA A 18 8.91 -4.51 0.66
C ALA A 18 8.62 -4.24 -0.83
N ILE A 19 8.77 -3.00 -1.30
CA ILE A 19 8.64 -2.62 -2.70
C ILE A 19 9.74 -3.28 -3.55
N GLU A 20 11.00 -3.23 -3.12
CA GLU A 20 12.12 -3.88 -3.79
C GLU A 20 11.86 -5.38 -3.96
N GLN A 21 11.44 -6.05 -2.90
CA GLN A 21 11.13 -7.49 -2.94
C GLN A 21 9.92 -7.79 -3.85
N ALA A 22 8.88 -6.96 -3.81
CA ALA A 22 7.73 -7.10 -4.68
C ALA A 22 8.11 -6.95 -6.16
N ASN A 23 8.95 -5.97 -6.49
CA ASN A 23 9.44 -5.75 -7.84
C ASN A 23 10.29 -6.93 -8.35
N ILE A 24 11.15 -7.52 -7.50
CA ILE A 24 11.90 -8.73 -7.84
C ILE A 24 10.94 -9.87 -8.19
N ILE A 25 9.93 -10.13 -7.34
CA ILE A 25 8.99 -11.22 -7.58
C ILE A 25 8.16 -10.98 -8.85
N LEU A 26 7.66 -9.76 -9.05
CA LEU A 26 6.85 -9.43 -10.23
C LEU A 26 7.65 -9.44 -11.54
N SER A 27 8.97 -9.21 -11.48
CA SER A 27 9.85 -9.38 -12.66
C SER A 27 10.01 -10.84 -13.09
N LEU A 28 9.76 -11.80 -12.19
CA LEU A 28 9.85 -13.23 -12.46
C LEU A 28 8.48 -13.83 -12.78
N THR A 29 7.43 -13.37 -12.10
CA THR A 29 6.06 -13.85 -12.27
C THR A 29 5.09 -12.67 -12.22
N ASP A 30 4.61 -12.28 -13.38
CA ASP A 30 3.63 -11.21 -13.51
C ASP A 30 2.24 -11.65 -12.98
N GLY A 31 1.42 -10.70 -12.55
CA GLY A 31 0.04 -10.93 -12.14
C GLY A 31 -0.16 -11.63 -10.77
N LEU A 32 0.88 -11.75 -9.94
CA LEU A 32 0.74 -12.25 -8.57
C LEU A 32 0.04 -11.21 -7.69
N TYR A 33 -1.30 -11.22 -7.69
CA TYR A 33 -2.12 -10.19 -7.02
C TYR A 33 -1.69 -9.89 -5.58
N ARG A 34 -1.31 -10.90 -4.79
CA ARG A 34 -0.85 -10.71 -3.39
C ARG A 34 0.38 -9.81 -3.31
N VAL A 35 1.28 -9.95 -4.27
CA VAL A 35 2.52 -9.17 -4.37
C VAL A 35 2.21 -7.75 -4.82
N ILE A 36 1.29 -7.59 -5.78
CA ILE A 36 0.83 -6.27 -6.25
C ILE A 36 0.14 -5.50 -5.12
N TYR A 37 -0.75 -6.16 -4.37
CA TYR A 37 -1.40 -5.56 -3.19
C TYR A 37 -0.39 -5.19 -2.09
N ALA A 38 0.62 -6.03 -1.82
CA ALA A 38 1.67 -5.71 -0.86
C ALA A 38 2.51 -4.49 -1.28
N ARG A 39 2.77 -4.37 -2.59
CA ARG A 39 3.46 -3.20 -3.17
C ARG A 39 2.61 -1.94 -3.03
N ALA A 40 1.34 -1.99 -3.41
CA ALA A 40 0.40 -0.88 -3.28
C ALA A 40 0.28 -0.39 -1.82
N LEU A 41 0.16 -1.32 -0.86
CA LEU A 41 0.13 -1.00 0.56
C LEU A 41 1.43 -0.33 1.06
N SER A 42 2.58 -0.76 0.52
CA SER A 42 3.88 -0.18 0.87
C SER A 42 4.04 1.24 0.31
N HIS A 43 3.55 1.50 -0.91
CA HIS A 43 3.48 2.84 -1.48
C HIS A 43 2.55 3.76 -0.68
N ALA A 44 1.41 3.25 -0.19
CA ALA A 44 0.56 4.01 0.74
C ALA A 44 1.29 4.34 2.04
N GLY A 45 2.08 3.39 2.56
CA GLY A 45 2.96 3.61 3.70
C GLY A 45 4.01 4.69 3.47
N LEU A 46 4.62 4.76 2.29
CA LEU A 46 5.59 5.83 1.96
C LEU A 46 4.91 7.18 1.68
N SER A 47 3.73 7.17 1.07
CA SER A 47 2.93 8.38 0.83
C SER A 47 2.54 9.07 2.15
N LEU A 48 2.16 8.26 3.15
CA LEU A 48 1.92 8.74 4.52
C LEU A 48 3.14 9.43 5.14
N LEU A 49 4.34 8.96 4.79
CA LEU A 49 5.60 9.53 5.29
C LEU A 49 6.11 10.67 4.39
N HIS A 50 5.31 11.13 3.43
CA HIS A 50 5.64 12.16 2.43
C HIS A 50 6.87 11.82 1.57
N GLN A 51 7.11 10.53 1.34
CA GLN A 51 8.24 10.02 0.55
C GLN A 51 7.80 9.42 -0.79
N TYR A 52 6.51 9.49 -1.11
CA TYR A 52 5.96 8.93 -2.33
C TYR A 52 4.73 9.72 -2.78
N ASP A 53 4.45 9.69 -4.08
CA ASP A 53 3.27 10.36 -4.65
C ASP A 53 2.02 9.49 -4.43
N LEU A 54 0.94 10.14 -4.01
CA LEU A 54 -0.35 9.50 -3.82
C LEU A 54 -0.93 9.01 -5.15
N LEU A 55 -0.67 9.72 -6.26
CA LEU A 55 -1.13 9.34 -7.60
C LEU A 55 -0.51 8.01 -8.04
N ASP A 56 0.79 7.84 -7.82
CA ASP A 56 1.49 6.58 -8.13
C ASP A 56 0.96 5.43 -7.26
N THR A 57 0.65 5.72 -6.00
CA THR A 57 0.02 4.76 -5.08
C THR A 57 -1.37 4.33 -5.56
N GLN A 58 -2.15 5.28 -6.08
CA GLN A 58 -3.50 5.00 -6.60
C GLN A 58 -3.42 4.06 -7.81
N ALA A 59 -2.54 4.34 -8.76
CA ALA A 59 -2.35 3.49 -9.95
C ALA A 59 -1.99 2.04 -9.57
N ASP A 60 -1.21 1.86 -8.50
CA ASP A 60 -0.82 0.54 -8.00
C ASP A 60 -1.99 -0.25 -7.40
N TYR A 61 -2.89 0.43 -6.66
CA TYR A 61 -4.12 -0.21 -6.18
C TYR A 61 -5.10 -0.53 -7.31
N GLU A 62 -5.25 0.36 -8.29
CA GLU A 62 -6.07 0.11 -9.48
C GLU A 62 -5.58 -1.14 -10.24
N HIS A 63 -4.26 -1.26 -10.41
CA HIS A 63 -3.66 -2.45 -11.01
C HIS A 63 -3.92 -3.71 -10.16
N ALA A 64 -3.75 -3.64 -8.83
CA ALA A 64 -4.03 -4.77 -7.94
C ALA A 64 -5.48 -5.27 -8.06
N MET A 65 -6.43 -4.34 -8.12
CA MET A 65 -7.85 -4.64 -8.27
C MET A 65 -8.21 -5.20 -9.65
N ALA A 66 -7.56 -4.71 -10.71
CA ALA A 66 -7.73 -5.26 -12.06
C ALA A 66 -7.27 -6.72 -12.15
N VAL A 67 -6.24 -7.11 -11.39
CA VAL A 67 -5.76 -8.50 -11.33
C VAL A 67 -6.63 -9.36 -10.40
N CYS A 68 -7.06 -8.85 -9.25
CA CYS A 68 -7.91 -9.58 -8.32
C CYS A 68 -8.81 -8.65 -7.50
N SER A 69 -10.11 -8.71 -7.76
CA SER A 69 -11.17 -7.97 -7.06
C SER A 69 -12.00 -8.83 -6.12
N ALA A 70 -11.49 -10.00 -5.71
CA ALA A 70 -12.19 -10.86 -4.78
C ALA A 70 -12.48 -10.11 -3.46
N ALA A 71 -13.75 -10.04 -3.05
CA ALA A 71 -14.19 -9.23 -1.92
C ALA A 71 -13.36 -9.44 -0.64
N GLY A 72 -12.99 -10.69 -0.33
CA GLY A 72 -12.14 -10.99 0.83
C GLY A 72 -10.72 -10.43 0.73
N VAL A 73 -10.15 -10.34 -0.47
CA VAL A 73 -8.81 -9.77 -0.71
C VAL A 73 -8.86 -8.25 -0.63
N VAL A 74 -9.87 -7.64 -1.25
CA VAL A 74 -10.09 -6.19 -1.19
C VAL A 74 -10.33 -5.76 0.25
N GLN A 75 -11.19 -6.47 0.98
CA GLN A 75 -11.47 -6.17 2.39
C GLN A 75 -10.22 -6.31 3.27
N ALA A 76 -9.41 -7.36 3.08
CA ALA A 76 -8.17 -7.51 3.85
C ALA A 76 -7.19 -6.34 3.60
N ASN A 77 -7.08 -5.87 2.36
CA ASN A 77 -6.24 -4.70 2.04
C ASN A 77 -6.81 -3.41 2.60
N ARG A 78 -8.13 -3.25 2.57
CA ARG A 78 -8.82 -2.12 3.20
C ARG A 78 -8.55 -2.06 4.70
N ASP A 79 -8.58 -3.19 5.39
CA ASP A 79 -8.30 -3.26 6.83
C ASP A 79 -6.84 -2.85 7.14
N LEU A 80 -5.89 -3.27 6.30
CA LEU A 80 -4.48 -2.87 6.42
C LEU A 80 -4.27 -1.38 6.13
N LEU A 81 -4.94 -0.84 5.11
CA LEU A 81 -4.91 0.59 4.81
C LEU A 81 -5.54 1.41 5.95
N HIS A 82 -6.64 0.93 6.53
CA HIS A 82 -7.25 1.56 7.69
C HIS A 82 -6.30 1.58 8.90
N ALA A 83 -5.52 0.51 9.12
CA ALA A 83 -4.51 0.47 10.16
C ALA A 83 -3.37 1.48 9.93
N LEU A 84 -2.96 1.70 8.67
CA LEU A 84 -2.03 2.77 8.29
C LEU A 84 -2.59 4.15 8.62
N MET A 85 -3.86 4.39 8.26
CA MET A 85 -4.55 5.67 8.46
C MET A 85 -4.72 6.06 9.92
N GLN A 86 -4.61 5.12 10.87
CA GLN A 86 -4.55 5.47 12.29
C GLN A 86 -3.33 6.34 12.64
N SER A 87 -2.35 6.45 11.73
CA SER A 87 -1.18 7.32 11.86
C SER A 87 -1.21 8.51 10.89
N ASP A 88 -2.32 8.71 10.16
CA ASP A 88 -2.51 9.74 9.14
C ASP A 88 -3.27 10.93 9.71
N GLU A 89 -2.55 11.78 10.44
CA GLU A 89 -3.13 12.98 11.08
C GLU A 89 -3.73 13.97 10.06
N GLY A 90 -3.32 13.88 8.79
CA GLY A 90 -3.78 14.76 7.70
C GLY A 90 -4.86 14.17 6.79
N GLY A 91 -5.24 12.90 6.96
CA GLY A 91 -6.21 12.23 6.08
C GLY A 91 -5.74 12.10 4.62
N SER A 92 -4.43 12.12 4.39
CA SER A 92 -3.79 12.05 3.08
C SER A 92 -4.12 10.78 2.30
N LEU A 93 -4.40 9.67 2.99
CA LEU A 93 -4.69 8.38 2.38
C LEU A 93 -6.19 8.13 2.15
N ALA A 94 -7.08 9.05 2.55
CA ALA A 94 -8.53 8.88 2.39
C ALA A 94 -8.97 8.53 0.95
N PRO A 95 -8.40 9.12 -0.11
CA PRO A 95 -8.76 8.76 -1.49
C PRO A 95 -8.53 7.28 -1.84
N LEU A 96 -7.54 6.63 -1.20
CA LEU A 96 -7.24 5.22 -1.44
C LEU A 96 -8.29 4.28 -0.81
N LEU A 97 -8.96 4.72 0.26
CA LEU A 97 -10.07 3.95 0.83
C LEU A 97 -11.27 3.92 -0.11
N ASP A 98 -11.60 5.05 -0.73
CA ASP A 98 -12.73 5.14 -1.66
C ASP A 98 -12.53 4.24 -2.88
N LEU A 99 -11.28 4.06 -3.31
CA LEU A 99 -10.93 3.12 -4.38
C LEU A 99 -11.25 1.66 -4.03
N LEU A 100 -11.10 1.28 -2.75
CA LEU A 100 -11.32 -0.09 -2.26
C LEU A 100 -12.78 -0.36 -1.82
N GLN A 101 -13.74 0.52 -2.12
CA GLN A 101 -15.16 0.37 -1.75
C GLN A 101 -16.04 -0.32 -2.81
N VAL A 102 -15.45 -0.86 -3.88
CA VAL A 102 -16.16 -1.52 -4.99
C VAL A 102 -16.99 -2.73 -4.53
#